data_AF-A0AAN6ZW82-F1
#
_entry.id   AF-A0AAN6ZW82-F1
#
_cell.length_a   1.000
_cell.length_b   1.000
_cell.length_c   1.000
_cell.angle_alpha   90.00
_cell.angle_beta   90.00
_cell.angle_gamma   90.00
#
_symmetry.space_group_name_H-M   'P 1'
#
loop_
_entity.id
_entity.type
_entity.pdbx_description
1 polymer ?
#
loop_
_entity_poly.entity_id
_entity_poly.type
_entity_poly.pdbx_seq_one_letter_code
_entity_poly.pdbx_strand_id
1 'polypeptide(L)'
;MEDCTTPPAYESLEKLPPVTAPKSSETTTEDPKGGDRASAQQGLSCTYDTYGGLGHKWGFIDLRMLPNIGTPECLATPWAAILAIKGRDIPRLMREGFFWSTENVLPEEGYMSRETSPEWTTLGYSYKRTWILADKSNDEAPPQWVGRLEVISPCLELLPSFRVQNLSRDNVYAAGACNALDQLIYKYDCRLPASHNFNCIYDDKPLEGWWPWPSEGGTDADFPPALDERGLFQRRFLVPKLPVGHPRPD
;
A
#
# COMPACT_ATOMS: atom_id res chain seq x y z
N MET A 1 23.33 -42.93 -0.51
CA MET A 1 22.64 -43.97 0.27
C MET A 1 21.81 -43.23 1.31
N GLU A 2 20.86 -42.39 0.90
CA GLU A 2 19.60 -42.76 0.22
C GLU A 2 18.91 -43.91 0.94
N ASP A 3 17.87 -43.57 1.71
CA ASP A 3 16.59 -44.22 1.47
C ASP A 3 15.44 -43.24 1.74
N CYS A 4 14.81 -42.85 0.63
CA CYS A 4 13.58 -42.07 0.55
C CYS A 4 12.40 -43.01 0.75
N THR A 5 11.59 -42.80 1.79
CA THR A 5 10.30 -43.49 1.89
C THR A 5 9.22 -42.67 1.19
N THR A 6 8.63 -43.31 0.18
CA THR A 6 7.63 -42.87 -0.78
C THR A 6 6.28 -42.46 -0.13
N PRO A 7 5.54 -41.48 -0.69
CA PRO A 7 4.15 -41.21 -0.28
C PRO A 7 3.16 -42.20 -0.93
N PRO A 8 1.98 -42.45 -0.32
CA PRO A 8 1.02 -43.42 -0.84
C PRO A 8 0.24 -42.92 -2.07
N ALA A 9 -0.23 -43.92 -2.80
CA ALA A 9 -0.77 -43.88 -4.15
C ALA A 9 -2.07 -43.09 -4.34
N TYR A 10 -2.19 -42.55 -5.55
CA TYR A 10 -3.34 -41.87 -6.10
C TYR A 10 -4.26 -42.90 -6.79
N GLU A 11 -5.41 -43.21 -6.18
CA GLU A 11 -6.56 -43.92 -6.75
C GLU A 11 -7.79 -43.30 -6.04
N SER A 12 -8.90 -42.87 -6.66
CA SER A 12 -9.52 -43.22 -7.93
C SER A 12 -10.36 -42.05 -8.47
N LEU A 13 -10.34 -41.90 -9.79
CA LEU A 13 -11.29 -41.13 -10.59
C LEU A 13 -12.65 -41.86 -10.61
N GLU A 14 -13.70 -41.26 -10.06
CA GLU A 14 -15.09 -41.62 -10.37
C GLU A 14 -15.80 -40.49 -11.12
N LYS A 15 -15.92 -40.73 -12.44
CA LYS A 15 -17.08 -40.49 -13.33
C LYS A 15 -17.94 -39.25 -13.09
N LEU A 16 -17.72 -38.22 -13.91
CA LEU A 16 -18.76 -37.26 -14.29
C LEU A 16 -19.41 -37.68 -15.63
N PRO A 17 -20.75 -37.51 -15.79
CA PRO A 17 -21.49 -37.90 -16.99
C PRO A 17 -21.23 -36.94 -18.18
N PRO A 18 -21.50 -37.37 -19.43
CA PRO A 18 -21.13 -36.63 -20.63
C PRO A 18 -21.94 -35.33 -20.79
N VAL A 19 -21.23 -34.22 -21.03
CA VAL A 19 -21.84 -32.95 -21.42
C VAL A 19 -22.21 -33.02 -22.90
N THR A 20 -23.52 -32.96 -23.17
CA THR A 20 -24.10 -32.87 -24.51
C THR A 20 -23.77 -31.51 -25.14
N ALA A 21 -23.10 -31.50 -26.28
CA ALA A 21 -22.86 -30.30 -27.07
C ALA A 21 -24.15 -29.80 -27.74
N PRO A 22 -24.45 -28.49 -27.76
CA PRO A 22 -25.40 -27.92 -28.69
C PRO A 22 -24.76 -27.73 -30.07
N LYS A 23 -25.52 -28.11 -31.09
CA LYS A 23 -25.20 -28.10 -32.51
C LYS A 23 -24.82 -26.71 -33.03
N SER A 24 -23.77 -26.70 -33.85
CA SER A 24 -23.48 -25.66 -34.83
C SER A 24 -24.63 -25.54 -35.84
N SER A 25 -25.11 -24.32 -36.07
CA SER A 25 -25.81 -23.95 -37.29
C SER A 25 -25.08 -22.78 -37.93
N GLU A 26 -24.49 -23.05 -39.09
CA GLU A 26 -23.90 -22.09 -40.00
C GLU A 26 -24.98 -21.15 -40.56
N THR A 27 -24.71 -19.85 -40.61
CA THR A 27 -25.22 -18.98 -41.67
C THR A 27 -24.21 -17.84 -41.92
N THR A 28 -23.45 -18.03 -42.99
CA THR A 28 -22.92 -17.11 -44.01
C THR A 28 -23.02 -15.58 -43.79
N THR A 29 -21.82 -14.97 -43.74
CA THR A 29 -21.36 -13.73 -44.38
C THR A 29 -22.14 -12.43 -44.19
N GLU A 30 -21.56 -11.48 -43.44
CA GLU A 30 -21.21 -10.12 -43.91
C GLU A 30 -20.04 -9.55 -43.07
N ASP A 31 -18.96 -9.10 -43.72
CA ASP A 31 -17.91 -8.27 -43.11
C ASP A 31 -18.46 -6.89 -42.74
N PRO A 32 -18.07 -6.33 -41.58
CA PRO A 32 -17.37 -5.06 -41.70
C PRO A 32 -16.19 -4.90 -40.74
N LYS A 33 -15.08 -4.46 -41.34
CA LYS A 33 -14.12 -3.45 -40.86
C LYS A 33 -13.65 -3.52 -39.40
N GLY A 34 -12.34 -3.70 -39.27
CA GLY A 34 -11.57 -3.58 -38.05
C GLY A 34 -11.95 -2.36 -37.20
N GLY A 35 -12.10 -2.64 -35.91
CA GLY A 35 -12.30 -1.67 -34.85
C GLY A 35 -11.71 -2.23 -33.56
N ASP A 36 -10.60 -1.65 -33.18
CA ASP A 36 -10.00 -1.54 -31.85
C ASP A 36 -10.52 -2.47 -30.73
N ARG A 37 -9.70 -3.49 -30.43
CA ARG A 37 -9.82 -4.34 -29.24
C ARG A 37 -9.21 -3.69 -27.98
N ALA A 38 -9.23 -2.36 -27.92
CA ALA A 38 -8.62 -1.56 -26.85
C ALA A 38 -9.62 -0.54 -26.31
N SER A 39 -10.66 -0.97 -25.58
CA SER A 39 -11.53 -0.04 -24.82
C SER A 39 -12.27 -0.65 -23.62
N ALA A 40 -11.98 -1.87 -23.19
CA ALA A 40 -12.71 -2.50 -22.07
C ALA A 40 -12.07 -2.34 -20.67
N GLN A 41 -11.07 -1.47 -20.49
CA GLN A 41 -10.38 -1.29 -19.18
C GLN A 41 -10.46 0.13 -18.59
N GLN A 42 -11.19 1.08 -19.18
CA GLN A 42 -11.27 2.47 -18.69
C GLN A 42 -12.41 2.74 -17.68
N GLY A 43 -13.01 1.71 -17.08
CA GLY A 43 -14.27 1.85 -16.31
C GLY A 43 -14.18 1.84 -14.78
N LEU A 44 -13.06 1.48 -14.15
CA LEU A 44 -12.98 1.40 -12.69
C LEU A 44 -12.13 2.55 -12.15
N SER A 45 -12.74 3.73 -12.05
CA SER A 45 -12.15 4.87 -11.36
C SER A 45 -12.10 4.55 -9.87
N CYS A 46 -10.91 4.25 -9.36
CA CYS A 46 -10.68 4.04 -7.93
C CYS A 46 -11.11 5.29 -7.16
N THR A 47 -12.04 5.12 -6.23
CA THR A 47 -12.59 6.21 -5.39
C THR A 47 -11.48 7.05 -4.75
N TYR A 48 -10.36 6.45 -4.37
CA TYR A 48 -9.16 7.13 -3.86
C TYR A 48 -8.61 8.26 -4.77
N ASP A 49 -8.66 8.09 -6.09
CA ASP A 49 -8.16 9.08 -7.05
C ASP A 49 -9.20 10.17 -7.35
N THR A 50 -10.50 9.84 -7.27
CA THR A 50 -11.58 10.82 -7.47
C THR A 50 -11.63 11.91 -6.38
N TYR A 51 -11.14 11.64 -5.17
CA TYR A 51 -11.11 12.64 -4.09
C TYR A 51 -10.06 13.77 -4.29
N GLY A 52 -9.23 13.70 -5.34
CA GLY A 52 -8.23 14.74 -5.67
C GLY A 52 -8.74 15.88 -6.57
N GLY A 53 -9.95 15.78 -7.11
CA GLY A 53 -10.42 16.69 -8.18
C GLY A 53 -11.05 18.01 -7.74
N LEU A 54 -11.37 18.20 -6.46
CA LEU A 54 -12.23 19.30 -6.00
C LEU A 54 -11.54 20.20 -4.99
N GLY A 55 -10.56 21.04 -5.40
CA GLY A 55 -10.11 22.27 -4.70
C GLY A 55 -9.68 22.21 -3.21
N HIS A 56 -9.91 21.10 -2.53
CA HIS A 56 -9.63 20.86 -1.13
C HIS A 56 -8.20 20.34 -1.07
N LYS A 57 -7.37 21.06 -0.32
CA LYS A 57 -5.99 20.65 -0.09
C LYS A 57 -6.00 19.57 0.99
N TRP A 58 -5.62 18.37 0.62
CA TRP A 58 -5.48 17.23 1.53
C TRP A 58 -4.05 17.16 2.05
N GLY A 59 -3.90 16.81 3.32
CA GLY A 59 -2.62 16.30 3.82
C GLY A 59 -2.50 14.80 3.56
N PHE A 60 -1.31 14.27 3.80
CA PHE A 60 -0.96 12.90 3.48
C PHE A 60 -0.30 12.20 4.66
N ILE A 61 -0.58 10.91 4.82
CA ILE A 61 0.14 10.01 5.74
C ILE A 61 0.62 8.83 4.90
N ASP A 62 1.87 8.41 5.08
CA ASP A 62 2.46 7.22 4.46
C ASP A 62 3.04 6.37 5.59
N LEU A 63 2.51 5.16 5.81
CA LEU A 63 3.09 4.17 6.72
C LEU A 63 3.65 3.01 5.90
N ARG A 64 4.85 2.56 6.24
CA ARG A 64 5.48 1.40 5.62
C ARG A 64 5.73 0.32 6.64
N MET A 65 5.43 -0.91 6.23
CA MET A 65 5.39 -2.05 7.13
C MET A 65 6.14 -3.24 6.55
N LEU A 66 6.83 -3.97 7.43
CA LEU A 66 7.50 -5.22 7.14
C LEU A 66 7.18 -6.25 8.22
N PRO A 67 7.21 -7.56 7.90
CA PRO A 67 7.19 -8.59 8.92
C PRO A 67 8.52 -8.55 9.70
N ASN A 68 8.44 -8.73 11.02
CA ASN A 68 9.58 -8.95 11.93
C ASN A 68 10.71 -7.91 11.80
N ILE A 69 10.40 -6.64 12.07
CA ILE A 69 11.39 -5.55 12.13
C ILE A 69 12.54 -5.94 13.07
N GLY A 70 13.78 -5.68 12.64
CA GLY A 70 14.99 -5.88 13.46
C GLY A 70 15.62 -7.27 13.34
N THR A 71 15.09 -8.14 12.49
CA THR A 71 15.75 -9.41 12.15
C THR A 71 16.64 -9.24 10.92
N PRO A 72 17.80 -9.91 10.85
CA PRO A 72 18.69 -9.84 9.68
C PRO A 72 18.04 -10.36 8.38
N GLU A 73 16.91 -11.07 8.49
CA GLU A 73 16.11 -11.59 7.38
C GLU A 73 15.14 -10.55 6.77
N CYS A 74 15.17 -9.30 7.23
CA CYS A 74 14.30 -8.21 6.77
C CYS A 74 14.32 -7.97 5.24
N LEU A 75 15.39 -8.42 4.56
CA LEU A 75 15.57 -8.33 3.11
C LEU A 75 14.91 -9.49 2.33
N ALA A 76 14.69 -10.63 2.98
CA ALA A 76 14.03 -11.82 2.40
C ALA A 76 12.56 -11.89 2.85
N THR A 77 11.95 -10.74 3.10
CA THR A 77 10.62 -10.69 3.68
C THR A 77 9.57 -11.17 2.68
N PRO A 78 8.61 -11.99 3.13
CA PRO A 78 7.61 -12.56 2.25
C PRO A 78 6.60 -11.52 1.74
N TRP A 79 6.52 -10.36 2.40
CA TRP A 79 5.67 -9.25 2.03
C TRP A 79 6.19 -7.93 2.60
N ALA A 80 5.77 -6.83 1.99
CA ALA A 80 5.82 -5.49 2.58
C ALA A 80 4.43 -4.83 2.42
N ALA A 81 4.10 -3.87 3.28
CA ALA A 81 2.84 -3.14 3.16
C ALA A 81 3.03 -1.62 3.21
N ILE A 82 2.20 -0.90 2.46
CA ILE A 82 2.23 0.54 2.31
C ILE A 82 0.81 1.05 2.54
N LEU A 83 0.61 1.84 3.57
CA LEU A 83 -0.64 2.53 3.82
C LEU A 83 -0.48 4.01 3.46
N ALA A 84 -1.13 4.43 2.39
CA ALA A 84 -1.20 5.82 1.98
C ALA A 84 -2.58 6.40 2.32
N ILE A 85 -2.62 7.45 3.13
CA ILE A 85 -3.85 8.13 3.56
C ILE A 85 -3.85 9.55 3.03
N LYS A 86 -5.00 9.99 2.51
CA LYS A 86 -5.34 11.41 2.32
C LYS A 86 -6.23 11.82 3.48
N GLY A 87 -5.84 12.85 4.24
CA GLY A 87 -6.63 13.37 5.36
C GLY A 87 -6.92 14.87 5.22
N ARG A 88 -8.10 15.30 5.67
CA ARG A 88 -8.52 16.72 5.64
C ARG A 88 -7.82 17.56 6.71
N ASP A 89 -7.55 16.95 7.86
CA ASP A 89 -6.95 17.59 9.03
C ASP A 89 -5.94 16.65 9.68
N ILE A 90 -4.72 16.62 9.13
CA ILE A 90 -3.61 15.81 9.66
C ILE A 90 -3.25 16.20 11.10
N PRO A 91 -3.15 17.50 11.47
CA PRO A 91 -2.92 17.88 12.86
C PRO A 91 -3.95 17.28 13.83
N ARG A 92 -5.23 17.23 13.44
CA ARG A 92 -6.26 16.56 14.24
C ARG A 92 -6.04 15.05 14.34
N LEU A 93 -5.74 14.36 13.24
CA LEU A 93 -5.40 12.91 13.27
C LEU A 93 -4.15 12.60 14.12
N MET A 94 -3.19 13.52 14.17
CA MET A 94 -2.04 13.40 15.06
C MET A 94 -2.45 13.58 16.53
N ARG A 95 -3.30 14.58 16.82
CA ARG A 95 -3.75 14.92 18.18
C ARG A 95 -4.67 13.89 18.81
N GLU A 96 -5.65 13.42 18.05
CA GLU A 96 -6.71 12.50 18.49
C GLU A 96 -6.32 11.03 18.30
N GLY A 97 -5.21 10.78 17.61
CA GLY A 97 -4.75 9.45 17.24
C GLY A 97 -5.29 9.00 15.88
N PHE A 98 -4.46 8.27 15.14
CA PHE A 98 -4.86 7.69 13.86
C PHE A 98 -5.16 6.21 14.06
N PHE A 99 -6.45 5.88 14.16
CA PHE A 99 -6.93 4.52 14.35
C PHE A 99 -7.61 4.03 13.08
N TRP A 100 -7.21 2.85 12.63
CA TRP A 100 -7.91 2.13 11.57
C TRP A 100 -7.86 0.63 11.84
N SER A 101 -8.87 -0.08 11.33
CA SER A 101 -9.02 -1.52 11.44
C SER A 101 -9.64 -2.08 10.16
N THR A 102 -9.99 -3.36 10.16
CA THR A 102 -10.71 -3.97 9.04
C THR A 102 -12.13 -3.45 8.87
N GLU A 103 -12.68 -2.77 9.87
CA GLU A 103 -13.97 -2.09 9.74
C GLU A 103 -13.88 -0.91 8.77
N ASN A 104 -12.71 -0.29 8.60
CA ASN A 104 -12.51 0.81 7.65
C ASN A 104 -12.36 0.35 6.20
N VAL A 105 -12.18 -0.96 5.96
CA VAL A 105 -11.99 -1.50 4.61
C VAL A 105 -13.31 -1.46 3.84
N LEU A 106 -13.23 -1.04 2.58
CA LEU A 106 -14.33 -1.08 1.61
C LEU A 106 -14.27 -2.44 0.87
N PRO A 107 -15.19 -3.39 1.13
CA PRO A 107 -15.02 -4.80 0.70
C PRO A 107 -14.92 -5.00 -0.82
N GLU A 108 -15.59 -4.16 -1.60
CA GLU A 108 -15.76 -4.33 -3.06
C GLU A 108 -14.76 -3.51 -3.90
N GLU A 109 -13.96 -2.67 -3.25
CA GLU A 109 -13.02 -1.76 -3.93
C GLU A 109 -11.60 -2.35 -4.05
N GLY A 110 -11.35 -3.49 -3.40
CA GLY A 110 -10.05 -4.14 -3.39
C GLY A 110 -9.74 -4.88 -4.69
N TYR A 111 -8.46 -4.94 -5.07
CA TYR A 111 -8.01 -5.62 -6.29
C TYR A 111 -6.59 -6.18 -6.15
N MET A 112 -6.18 -7.05 -7.06
CA MET A 112 -4.80 -7.53 -7.18
C MET A 112 -4.19 -7.11 -8.52
N SER A 113 -2.88 -6.92 -8.55
CA SER A 113 -2.14 -6.58 -9.77
C SER A 113 -0.74 -7.18 -9.76
N ARG A 114 -0.16 -7.38 -10.95
CA ARG A 114 1.25 -7.74 -11.16
C ARG A 114 2.17 -6.52 -11.25
N GLU A 115 1.62 -5.31 -11.16
CA GLU A 115 2.37 -4.08 -11.32
C GLU A 115 2.60 -3.45 -9.94
N THR A 116 3.85 -3.50 -9.49
CA THR A 116 4.34 -2.73 -8.34
C THR A 116 5.03 -1.46 -8.83
N SER A 117 5.40 -0.55 -7.94
CA SER A 117 6.20 0.59 -8.36
C SER A 117 7.60 0.11 -8.78
N PRO A 118 8.31 0.83 -9.67
CA PRO A 118 9.64 0.43 -10.13
C PRO A 118 10.61 0.11 -8.99
N GLU A 119 10.47 0.83 -7.88
CA GLU A 119 11.33 0.69 -6.72
C GLU A 119 11.14 -0.66 -6.01
N TRP A 120 9.90 -1.12 -5.89
CA TRP A 120 9.61 -2.45 -5.33
C TRP A 120 9.97 -3.56 -6.31
N THR A 121 9.80 -3.32 -7.61
CA THR A 121 10.22 -4.27 -8.65
C THR A 121 11.73 -4.50 -8.60
N THR A 122 12.54 -3.45 -8.37
CA THR A 122 14.01 -3.60 -8.21
C THR A 122 14.42 -4.40 -6.98
N LEU A 123 13.55 -4.47 -5.97
CA LEU A 123 13.72 -5.28 -4.76
C LEU A 123 13.12 -6.71 -4.91
N GLY A 124 12.65 -7.09 -6.10
CA GLY A 124 12.10 -8.41 -6.37
C GLY A 124 10.60 -8.56 -6.12
N TYR A 125 9.91 -7.49 -5.70
CA TYR A 125 8.47 -7.51 -5.46
C TYR A 125 7.69 -7.33 -6.76
N SER A 126 6.95 -8.37 -7.15
CA SER A 126 6.30 -8.45 -8.47
C SER A 126 4.78 -8.46 -8.40
N TYR A 127 4.19 -8.61 -7.21
CA TYR A 127 2.74 -8.72 -7.07
C TYR A 127 2.25 -7.80 -5.98
N LYS A 128 1.02 -7.29 -6.12
CA LYS A 128 0.37 -6.51 -5.08
C LYS A 128 -1.11 -6.83 -4.93
N ARG A 129 -1.61 -6.69 -3.71
CA ARG A 129 -3.02 -6.64 -3.36
C ARG A 129 -3.32 -5.30 -2.71
N THR A 130 -4.38 -4.66 -3.17
CA THR A 130 -4.81 -3.35 -2.73
C THR A 130 -6.14 -3.46 -2.00
N TRP A 131 -6.27 -2.76 -0.88
CA TRP A 131 -7.52 -2.47 -0.19
C TRP A 131 -7.72 -0.95 -0.16
N ILE A 132 -8.97 -0.53 -0.32
CA ILE A 132 -9.37 0.87 -0.12
C ILE A 132 -10.01 0.99 1.27
N LEU A 133 -9.67 2.07 1.96
CA LEU A 133 -10.11 2.36 3.32
C LEU A 133 -10.79 3.72 3.36
N ALA A 134 -11.75 3.87 4.25
CA ALA A 134 -12.35 5.17 4.55
C ALA A 134 -12.62 5.30 6.05
N ASP A 135 -12.54 6.54 6.52
CA ASP A 135 -13.07 6.90 7.82
C ASP A 135 -14.58 6.61 7.88
N LYS A 136 -15.02 5.96 8.96
CA LYS A 136 -16.43 5.64 9.25
C LYS A 136 -16.92 6.31 10.53
N SER A 137 -16.20 7.32 11.03
CA SER A 137 -16.52 8.00 12.28
C SER A 137 -17.89 8.70 12.27
N ASN A 138 -18.42 9.05 11.09
CA ASN A 138 -19.74 9.66 10.94
C ASN A 138 -20.33 9.36 9.56
N ASP A 139 -21.37 8.52 9.49
CA ASP A 139 -22.03 8.11 8.24
C ASP A 139 -22.75 9.25 7.50
N GLU A 140 -23.07 10.36 8.19
CA GLU A 140 -23.76 11.51 7.60
C GLU A 140 -22.81 12.58 7.09
N ALA A 141 -21.53 12.52 7.46
CA ALA A 141 -20.51 13.46 7.04
C ALA A 141 -19.54 12.83 6.03
N PRO A 142 -18.95 13.61 5.12
CA PRO A 142 -17.89 13.09 4.28
C PRO A 142 -16.71 12.59 5.13
N PRO A 143 -16.01 11.52 4.71
CA PRO A 143 -14.94 10.91 5.50
C PRO A 143 -13.81 11.91 5.77
N GLN A 144 -13.28 11.92 7.00
CA GLN A 144 -12.15 12.78 7.36
C GLN A 144 -10.87 12.36 6.66
N TRP A 145 -10.76 11.07 6.34
CA TRP A 145 -9.65 10.51 5.62
C TRP A 145 -10.10 9.33 4.74
N VAL A 146 -9.36 9.13 3.65
CA VAL A 146 -9.47 7.97 2.76
C VAL A 146 -8.09 7.39 2.56
N GLY A 147 -8.02 6.07 2.44
CA GLY A 147 -6.78 5.33 2.47
C GLY A 147 -6.67 4.29 1.38
N ARG A 148 -5.43 3.94 1.06
CA ARG A 148 -5.07 2.82 0.21
C ARG A 148 -3.99 2.01 0.90
N LEU A 149 -4.30 0.76 1.20
CA LEU A 149 -3.35 -0.21 1.71
C LEU A 149 -2.91 -1.10 0.55
N GLU A 150 -1.62 -1.10 0.25
CA GLU A 150 -1.00 -2.01 -0.73
C GLU A 150 -0.13 -3.00 0.03
N VAL A 151 -0.40 -4.30 -0.11
CA VAL A 151 0.50 -5.37 0.31
C VAL A 151 1.17 -5.92 -0.93
N ILE A 152 2.49 -5.90 -0.94
CA ILE A 152 3.32 -6.34 -2.04
C ILE A 152 4.07 -7.61 -1.65
N SER A 153 4.30 -8.50 -2.62
CA SER A 153 5.04 -9.75 -2.39
C SER A 153 5.82 -10.17 -3.65
N PRO A 154 6.96 -10.86 -3.51
CA PRO A 154 7.57 -11.60 -4.61
C PRO A 154 6.72 -12.80 -5.06
N CYS A 155 5.80 -13.30 -4.20
CA CYS A 155 4.99 -14.48 -4.47
C CYS A 155 3.49 -14.14 -4.52
N LEU A 156 2.85 -14.45 -5.66
CA LEU A 156 1.41 -14.20 -5.84
C LEU A 156 0.56 -15.03 -4.87
N GLU A 157 0.99 -16.25 -4.52
CA GLU A 157 0.22 -17.20 -3.70
C GLU A 157 -0.03 -16.70 -2.26
N LEU A 158 0.81 -15.78 -1.78
CA LEU A 158 0.69 -15.19 -0.46
C LEU A 158 -0.42 -14.13 -0.38
N LEU A 159 -0.70 -13.44 -1.48
CA LEU A 159 -1.61 -12.28 -1.46
C LEU A 159 -3.09 -12.64 -1.22
N PRO A 160 -3.64 -13.74 -1.77
CA PRO A 160 -5.02 -14.16 -1.48
C PRO A 160 -5.25 -14.53 -0.01
N SER A 161 -4.25 -15.18 0.61
CA SER A 161 -4.31 -15.63 2.01
C SER A 161 -3.97 -14.51 3.01
N PHE A 162 -3.33 -13.43 2.57
CA PHE A 162 -3.07 -12.27 3.42
C PHE A 162 -4.35 -11.71 4.04
N ARG A 163 -4.27 -11.37 5.32
CA ARG A 163 -5.37 -10.77 6.10
C ARG A 163 -4.89 -9.47 6.71
N VAL A 164 -5.67 -8.41 6.53
CA VAL A 164 -5.35 -7.07 7.03
C VAL A 164 -5.24 -7.06 8.55
N GLN A 165 -5.97 -7.93 9.26
CA GLN A 165 -5.86 -8.14 10.71
C GLN A 165 -4.47 -8.59 11.17
N ASN A 166 -3.63 -9.12 10.26
CA ASN A 166 -2.28 -9.55 10.60
C ASN A 166 -1.29 -8.38 10.68
N LEU A 167 -1.71 -7.18 10.25
CA LEU A 167 -0.91 -5.97 10.41
C LEU A 167 -1.06 -5.45 11.84
N SER A 168 0.06 -5.01 12.40
CA SER A 168 0.16 -4.41 13.72
C SER A 168 1.03 -3.15 13.66
N ARG A 169 0.95 -2.32 14.69
CA ARG A 169 1.81 -1.14 14.85
C ARG A 169 3.30 -1.52 14.84
N ASP A 170 3.64 -2.68 15.39
CA ASP A 170 5.02 -3.18 15.47
C ASP A 170 5.56 -3.59 14.09
N ASN A 171 4.72 -3.67 13.06
CA ASN A 171 5.17 -3.85 11.68
C ASN A 171 5.63 -2.55 11.04
N VAL A 172 5.33 -1.37 11.62
CA VAL A 172 5.68 -0.06 11.04
C VAL A 172 7.16 0.26 11.25
N TYR A 173 7.94 0.22 10.17
CA TYR A 173 9.36 0.58 10.21
C TYR A 173 9.62 2.03 9.79
N ALA A 174 8.72 2.63 9.01
CA ALA A 174 8.81 4.01 8.59
C ALA A 174 7.42 4.65 8.47
N ALA A 175 7.34 5.94 8.77
CA ALA A 175 6.13 6.72 8.66
C ALA A 175 6.44 8.19 8.34
N GLY A 176 5.62 8.81 7.51
CA GLY A 176 5.70 10.24 7.17
C GLY A 176 4.33 10.87 7.11
N ALA A 177 4.25 12.16 7.46
CA ALA A 177 3.05 12.93 7.20
C ALA A 177 3.36 14.32 6.65
N CYS A 178 2.56 14.73 5.67
CA CYS A 178 2.58 16.07 5.10
C CYS A 178 1.29 16.82 5.40
N ASN A 179 1.42 18.12 5.60
CA ASN A 179 0.25 19.00 5.64
C ASN A 179 -0.33 19.23 4.23
N ALA A 180 -1.40 20.01 4.16
CA ALA A 180 -2.10 20.34 2.92
C ALA A 180 -1.27 21.17 1.91
N LEU A 181 -0.10 21.66 2.32
CA LEU A 181 0.88 22.36 1.48
C LEU A 181 2.04 21.45 1.04
N ASP A 182 1.91 20.13 1.25
CA ASP A 182 2.94 19.13 0.95
C ASP A 182 4.24 19.33 1.76
N GLN A 183 4.15 19.98 2.92
CA GLN A 183 5.27 20.16 3.82
C GLN A 183 5.32 18.98 4.79
N LEU A 184 6.47 18.32 4.88
CA LEU A 184 6.72 17.23 5.81
C LEU A 184 6.69 17.75 7.26
N ILE A 185 5.72 17.30 8.04
CA ILE A 185 5.46 17.73 9.42
C ILE A 185 5.73 16.64 10.45
N TYR A 186 5.91 15.40 9.99
CA TYR A 186 6.17 14.25 10.83
C TYR A 186 7.02 13.24 10.05
N LYS A 187 8.02 12.66 10.72
CA LYS A 187 8.86 11.61 10.16
C LYS A 187 9.29 10.64 11.25
N TYR A 188 9.20 9.36 10.92
CA TYR A 188 9.75 8.25 11.67
C TYR A 188 10.40 7.25 10.71
N ASP A 189 11.58 6.77 11.05
CA ASP A 189 12.24 5.63 10.43
C ASP A 189 13.06 4.93 11.52
N CYS A 190 12.69 3.70 11.88
CA CYS A 190 13.38 2.95 12.94
C CYS A 190 14.80 2.54 12.56
N ARG A 191 15.16 2.64 11.26
CA ARG A 191 16.48 2.31 10.73
C ARG A 191 17.45 3.48 10.81
N LEU A 192 16.96 4.66 11.17
CA LEU A 192 17.75 5.88 11.32
C LEU A 192 17.93 6.20 12.81
N PRO A 193 19.01 6.92 13.17
CA PRO A 193 19.18 7.43 14.52
C PRO A 193 17.96 8.25 14.94
N ALA A 194 17.61 8.19 16.24
CA ALA A 194 16.45 8.89 16.78
C ALA A 194 16.41 10.39 16.43
N SER A 195 17.56 11.04 16.28
CA SER A 195 17.71 12.43 15.86
C SER A 195 17.18 12.77 14.45
N HIS A 196 16.91 11.77 13.61
CA HIS A 196 16.33 11.94 12.28
C HIS A 196 14.81 11.83 12.26
N ASN A 197 14.21 11.43 13.39
CA ASN A 197 12.77 11.33 13.59
C ASN A 197 12.29 12.62 14.24
N PHE A 198 11.14 13.12 13.82
CA PHE A 198 10.62 14.39 14.31
C PHE A 198 9.11 14.50 14.16
N ASN A 199 8.53 15.39 14.95
CA ASN A 199 7.15 15.85 14.84
C ASN A 199 7.13 17.36 15.05
N CYS A 200 6.84 18.12 14.00
CA CYS A 200 6.89 19.58 14.03
C CYS A 200 5.67 20.24 14.70
N ILE A 201 4.65 19.46 15.08
CA ILE A 201 3.40 19.98 15.66
C ILE A 201 3.35 19.74 17.17
N TYR A 202 3.80 18.57 17.61
CA TYR A 202 3.71 18.15 19.00
C TYR A 202 5.06 17.78 19.62
N ASP A 203 6.17 18.13 18.95
CA ASP A 203 7.55 17.89 19.39
C ASP A 203 7.74 16.44 19.84
N ASP A 204 8.19 16.22 21.08
CA ASP A 204 8.52 14.89 21.60
C ASP A 204 7.31 14.09 22.09
N LYS A 205 6.09 14.61 21.91
CA LYS A 205 4.88 13.97 22.41
C LYS A 205 4.58 12.67 21.64
N PRO A 206 4.45 11.53 22.33
CA PRO A 206 3.99 10.30 21.69
C PRO A 206 2.55 10.46 21.20
N LEU A 207 2.31 9.99 19.98
CA LEU A 207 0.99 10.01 19.36
C LEU A 207 0.29 8.64 19.51
N GLU A 208 -1.04 8.66 19.54
CA GLU A 208 -1.85 7.45 19.74
C GLU A 208 -2.22 6.73 18.43
N GLY A 209 -2.62 5.46 18.53
CA GLY A 209 -2.99 4.66 17.37
C GLY A 209 -1.80 4.17 16.56
N TRP A 210 -1.89 4.28 15.24
CA TRP A 210 -0.91 3.74 14.28
C TRP A 210 0.32 4.62 14.05
N TRP A 211 0.40 5.78 14.71
CA TRP A 211 1.61 6.60 14.68
C TRP A 211 2.74 5.85 15.39
N PRO A 212 3.85 5.49 14.72
CA PRO A 212 5.02 5.02 15.46
C PRO A 212 5.59 6.18 16.29
N TRP A 213 6.39 5.91 17.30
CA TRP A 213 7.19 6.94 17.96
C TRP A 213 8.45 6.26 18.49
N PRO A 214 9.63 6.87 18.41
CA PRO A 214 10.81 6.28 19.03
C PRO A 214 10.53 6.07 20.52
N SER A 215 10.52 4.82 20.96
CA SER A 215 10.58 4.49 22.38
C SER A 215 11.95 4.91 22.90
N GLU A 216 11.98 5.55 24.08
CA GLU A 216 13.20 6.08 24.73
C GLU A 216 14.31 5.02 25.01
N GLY A 217 14.08 3.75 24.66
CA GLY A 217 15.04 2.65 24.79
C GLY A 217 15.43 1.95 23.48
N GLY A 218 15.14 2.54 22.31
CA GLY A 218 15.53 1.96 21.02
C GLY A 218 17.05 2.02 20.82
N THR A 219 17.77 0.97 21.21
CA THR A 219 19.15 0.72 20.80
C THR A 219 19.25 0.85 19.28
N ASP A 220 20.29 1.53 18.78
CA ASP A 220 20.70 1.51 17.37
C ASP A 220 20.69 0.04 16.90
N ALA A 221 19.58 -0.38 16.30
CA ALA A 221 19.50 -1.71 15.75
C ALA A 221 20.41 -1.68 14.52
N ASP A 222 21.41 -2.56 14.50
CA ASP A 222 22.31 -2.74 13.37
C ASP A 222 21.50 -3.30 12.19
N PHE A 223 20.79 -2.41 11.47
CA PHE A 223 20.13 -2.76 10.23
C PHE A 223 21.21 -2.98 9.17
N PRO A 224 21.16 -4.09 8.40
CA PRO A 224 22.10 -4.30 7.32
C PRO A 224 22.00 -3.14 6.31
N PRO A 225 23.14 -2.62 5.81
CA PRO A 225 23.20 -1.42 4.95
C PRO A 225 22.46 -1.57 3.60
N ALA A 226 21.94 -2.76 3.29
CA ALA A 226 21.35 -3.11 2.00
C ALA A 226 19.87 -2.72 1.83
N LEU A 227 19.15 -2.30 2.89
CA LEU A 227 17.91 -1.54 2.71
C LEU A 227 18.26 -0.05 2.52
N ASP A 228 19.03 0.26 1.48
CA ASP A 228 19.21 1.64 1.02
C ASP A 228 17.94 2.15 0.30
N GLU A 229 16.80 2.02 0.98
CA GLU A 229 15.56 2.71 0.62
C GLU A 229 15.63 4.20 0.99
N ARG A 230 16.82 4.73 1.35
CA ARG A 230 17.01 6.14 1.71
C ARG A 230 16.50 7.07 0.61
N GLY A 231 16.51 6.62 -0.66
CA GLY A 231 15.90 7.32 -1.79
C GLY A 231 14.37 7.18 -1.92
N LEU A 232 13.74 6.15 -1.35
CA LEU A 232 12.32 5.82 -1.56
C LEU A 232 11.37 6.61 -0.68
N PHE A 233 11.80 6.88 0.56
CA PHE A 233 11.06 7.77 1.46
C PHE A 233 11.31 9.23 1.07
N GLN A 234 12.54 9.56 0.67
CA GLN A 234 12.90 10.92 0.28
C GLN A 234 12.26 11.38 -1.04
N ARG A 235 12.10 10.51 -2.05
CA ARG A 235 11.57 10.95 -3.36
C ARG A 235 10.13 11.45 -3.34
N ARG A 236 9.29 11.00 -2.40
CA ARG A 236 7.90 11.49 -2.27
C ARG A 236 7.81 12.80 -1.47
N PHE A 237 8.79 13.07 -0.59
CA PHE A 237 8.72 14.15 0.41
C PHE A 237 9.85 15.20 0.31
N LEU A 238 10.86 15.02 -0.55
CA LEU A 238 12.03 15.91 -0.71
C LEU A 238 12.19 16.47 -2.12
N VAL A 239 11.13 16.55 -2.93
CA VAL A 239 11.16 17.44 -4.11
C VAL A 239 10.43 18.73 -3.72
N PRO A 240 11.13 19.80 -3.30
CA PRO A 240 10.57 21.12 -3.43
C PRO A 240 10.19 21.27 -4.90
N LYS A 241 8.90 21.43 -5.20
CA LYS A 241 8.52 22.11 -6.43
C LYS A 241 9.09 23.51 -6.29
N LEU A 242 10.30 23.72 -6.82
CA LEU A 242 10.87 25.05 -6.96
C LEU A 242 9.78 25.90 -7.63
N PRO A 243 9.50 27.11 -7.10
CA PRO A 243 8.58 27.99 -7.79
C PRO A 243 9.13 28.20 -9.19
N VAL A 244 8.32 27.86 -10.20
CA VAL A 244 8.58 28.25 -11.58
C VAL A 244 8.73 29.76 -11.54
N GLY A 245 9.99 30.21 -11.60
CA GLY A 245 10.33 31.61 -11.53
C GLY A 245 9.57 32.33 -12.63
N HIS A 246 8.70 33.26 -12.23
CA HIS A 246 8.38 34.38 -13.08
C HIS A 246 9.66 35.18 -13.33
N PRO A 247 10.01 35.48 -14.58
CA PRO A 247 10.62 36.75 -14.89
C PRO A 247 9.49 37.77 -15.11
N ARG A 248 9.40 38.77 -14.20
CA ARG A 248 9.05 40.14 -14.58
C ARG A 248 10.36 40.90 -14.81
N PRO A 249 10.33 42.11 -15.37
CA PRO A 249 9.73 42.56 -16.63
C PRO A 249 10.83 43.13 -17.53
N ASP A 250 10.49 43.47 -18.77
CA ASP A 250 11.02 44.64 -19.49
C ASP A 250 9.88 45.26 -20.30
#